data_AF-A0A1F5G533-F1
#
_entry.id   AF-A0A1F5G533-F1
#
_cell.length_a   1.000
_cell.length_b   1.000
_cell.length_c   1.000
_cell.angle_alpha   90.00
_cell.angle_beta   90.00
_cell.angle_gamma   90.00
#
_symmetry.space_group_name_H-M   'P 1'
#
loop_
_entity.id
_entity.type
_entity.pdbx_description
1 polymer ?
#
loop_
_entity_poly.entity_id
_entity_poly.type
_entity_poly.pdbx_seq_one_letter_code
_entity_poly.pdbx_strand_id
1 'polypeptide(L)'
;MLFPFINTFNQFLVKIIEPVLFLGLNEEVIIPYEARLVKVLLGFLSVPTAYSTSDSGIITLVGKTGGLDPIAIAWNCLGWQSLVLILSSIFVGLRGKFTMLSKLEALFIGLMITFWLNIFRLTAIFYLYYHYSRDVAMIFHNWGAIVITIVWLVVFWWFAFNFVLEERNPDLKG
;
A
#
# COMPACT_ATOMS: atom_id res chain seq x y z
N MET A 1 20.54 -6.05 14.41
CA MET A 1 21.49 -5.10 13.77
C MET A 1 21.09 -4.65 12.35
N LEU A 2 19.97 -5.13 11.77
CA LEU A 2 19.47 -4.69 10.44
C LEU A 2 18.72 -3.34 10.44
N PHE A 3 18.35 -2.83 11.62
CA PHE A 3 17.57 -1.60 11.80
C PHE A 3 18.20 -0.34 11.18
N PRO A 4 19.52 -0.09 11.33
CA PRO A 4 20.15 1.09 10.75
C PRO A 4 20.14 1.00 9.22
N PHE A 5 20.47 -0.17 8.66
CA PHE A 5 20.60 -0.35 7.22
C PHE A 5 19.27 -0.22 6.48
N ILE A 6 18.21 -0.86 6.99
CA ILE A 6 16.86 -0.75 6.39
C ILE A 6 16.39 0.69 6.47
N ASN A 7 16.63 1.38 7.59
CA ASN A 7 16.24 2.79 7.73
C ASN A 7 17.04 3.71 6.80
N THR A 8 18.35 3.49 6.63
CA THR A 8 19.19 4.26 5.71
C THR A 8 18.83 4.01 4.25
N PHE A 9 18.59 2.75 3.87
CA PHE A 9 18.12 2.40 2.53
C PHE A 9 16.74 3.02 2.26
N ASN A 10 15.86 3.02 3.25
CA ASN A 10 14.56 3.66 3.14
C ASN A 10 14.68 5.17 2.95
N GLN A 11 15.51 5.85 3.76
CA GLN A 11 15.80 7.27 3.61
C GLN A 11 16.45 7.62 2.26
N PHE A 12 17.30 6.72 1.73
CA PHE A 12 17.90 6.89 0.41
C PHE A 12 16.86 6.79 -0.71
N LEU A 13 15.98 5.78 -0.65
CA LEU A 13 14.87 5.65 -1.59
C LEU A 13 13.92 6.84 -1.52
N VAL A 14 13.59 7.32 -0.31
CA VAL A 14 12.80 8.53 -0.09
C VAL A 14 13.44 9.70 -0.82
N LYS A 15 14.71 10.00 -0.57
CA LYS A 15 15.40 11.15 -1.20
C LYS A 15 15.44 11.11 -2.73
N ILE A 16 15.48 9.92 -3.34
CA ILE A 16 15.53 9.77 -4.80
C ILE A 16 14.13 9.88 -5.42
N ILE A 17 13.14 9.30 -4.75
CA ILE A 17 11.81 9.08 -5.33
C ILE A 17 10.84 10.19 -4.94
N GLU A 18 11.00 10.77 -3.75
CA GLU A 18 10.19 11.88 -3.25
C GLU A 18 10.11 13.05 -4.25
N PRO A 19 11.21 13.52 -4.89
CA PRO A 19 11.11 14.57 -5.91
C PRO A 19 10.30 14.17 -7.15
N VAL A 20 10.28 12.89 -7.51
CA VAL A 20 9.57 12.36 -8.70
C VAL A 20 8.10 12.13 -8.40
N LEU A 21 7.77 11.63 -7.20
CA LEU A 21 6.39 11.45 -6.74
C LEU A 21 5.70 12.79 -6.44
N PHE A 22 6.43 13.76 -5.86
CA PHE A 22 5.91 15.12 -5.59
C PHE A 22 5.50 15.88 -6.86
N LEU A 23 6.00 15.49 -8.03
CA LEU A 23 5.66 16.13 -9.31
C LEU A 23 4.29 15.71 -9.88
N GLY A 24 3.58 14.75 -9.25
CA GLY A 24 2.27 14.30 -9.77
C GLY A 24 1.27 13.72 -8.77
N LEU A 25 1.66 13.47 -7.52
CA LEU A 25 0.79 12.93 -6.47
C LEU A 25 0.70 13.92 -5.31
N ASN A 26 -0.37 14.72 -5.29
CA ASN A 26 -0.58 15.72 -4.25
C ASN A 26 -1.00 15.03 -2.94
N GLU A 27 -0.19 15.15 -1.89
CA GLU A 27 -0.49 14.61 -0.56
C GLU A 27 -1.86 15.06 -0.06
N GLU A 28 -2.21 16.31 -0.38
CA GLU A 28 -3.49 16.96 -0.09
C GLU A 28 -4.71 16.28 -0.75
N VAL A 29 -4.51 15.46 -1.77
CA VAL A 29 -5.60 14.76 -2.47
C VAL A 29 -5.64 13.28 -2.06
N ILE A 30 -4.48 12.62 -2.01
CA ILE A 30 -4.41 11.16 -1.83
C ILE A 30 -4.64 10.79 -0.36
N ILE A 31 -4.03 11.52 0.58
CA ILE A 31 -4.15 11.19 2.00
C ILE A 31 -5.62 11.29 2.46
N PRO A 32 -6.38 12.35 2.12
CA PRO A 32 -7.80 12.41 2.49
C PRO A 32 -8.64 11.32 1.83
N TYR A 33 -8.30 10.92 0.60
CA TYR A 33 -8.99 9.83 -0.10
C TYR A 33 -8.77 8.48 0.59
N GLU A 34 -7.52 8.12 0.90
CA GLU A 34 -7.22 6.88 1.64
C GLU A 34 -7.88 6.89 3.02
N ALA A 35 -7.85 8.02 3.74
CA ALA A 35 -8.49 8.16 5.05
C ALA A 35 -10.00 7.88 4.98
N ARG A 36 -10.68 8.35 3.93
CA ARG A 36 -12.12 8.09 3.71
C ARG A 36 -12.39 6.61 3.47
N LEU A 37 -11.58 5.94 2.64
CA LEU A 37 -11.72 4.50 2.38
C LEU A 37 -11.49 3.67 3.65
N VAL A 38 -10.42 3.96 4.38
CA VAL A 38 -10.10 3.29 5.64
C VAL A 38 -11.23 3.45 6.64
N LYS A 39 -11.80 4.66 6.76
CA LYS A 39 -12.96 4.93 7.61
C LYS A 39 -14.18 4.08 7.24
N VAL A 40 -14.51 3.98 5.95
CA VAL A 40 -15.64 3.16 5.49
C VAL A 40 -15.43 1.70 5.91
N LEU A 41 -14.22 1.17 5.71
CA LEU A 41 -13.88 -0.20 6.11
C LEU A 41 -13.91 -0.39 7.64
N LEU A 42 -13.46 0.59 8.42
CA LEU A 42 -13.57 0.57 9.88
C LEU A 42 -15.04 0.57 10.33
N GLY A 43 -15.91 1.31 9.62
CA GLY A 43 -17.35 1.29 9.84
C GLY A 43 -17.96 -0.10 9.61
N PHE A 44 -17.56 -0.80 8.54
CA PHE A 44 -17.95 -2.20 8.31
C PHE A 44 -17.48 -3.13 9.44
N LEU A 45 -16.31 -2.85 10.04
CA LEU A 45 -15.77 -3.59 11.17
C LEU A 45 -16.34 -3.14 12.54
N SER A 46 -17.38 -2.31 12.56
CA SER A 46 -18.01 -1.78 13.78
C SER A 46 -17.07 -1.00 14.70
N VAL A 47 -16.01 -0.39 14.15
CA VAL A 47 -15.09 0.48 14.89
C VAL A 47 -15.65 1.91 14.89
N PRO A 48 -15.98 2.50 16.05
CA PRO A 48 -16.55 3.83 16.12
C PRO A 48 -15.48 4.90 15.82
N THR A 49 -15.69 5.63 14.73
CA THR A 49 -14.83 6.74 14.30
C THR A 49 -15.60 8.06 14.35
N ALA A 50 -15.01 9.09 14.96
CA ALA A 50 -15.57 10.45 14.97
C ALA A 50 -15.08 11.25 13.76
N TYR A 51 -15.93 12.16 13.29
CA TYR A 51 -15.58 13.09 12.21
C TYR A 51 -14.60 14.14 12.74
N SER A 52 -13.38 14.20 12.19
CA SER A 52 -12.61 15.45 12.21
C SER A 52 -12.92 16.15 10.90
N THR A 53 -13.58 17.30 10.97
CA THR A 53 -14.06 18.08 9.82
C THR A 53 -12.95 18.69 8.96
N SER A 54 -11.69 18.54 9.35
CA SER A 54 -10.54 18.99 8.57
C SER A 54 -10.08 17.88 7.61
N ASP A 55 -10.22 18.14 6.30
CA ASP A 55 -9.76 17.37 5.12
C ASP A 55 -8.25 17.03 5.09
N SER A 56 -7.70 16.56 6.21
CA SER A 56 -6.27 16.59 6.53
C SER A 56 -5.64 15.20 6.75
N GLY A 57 -6.37 14.13 6.43
CA GLY A 57 -5.85 12.76 6.64
C GLY A 57 -5.87 12.28 8.09
N ILE A 58 -6.63 12.95 8.97
CA ILE A 58 -6.75 12.61 10.39
C ILE A 58 -7.99 11.76 10.60
N ILE A 59 -7.80 10.57 11.17
CA ILE A 59 -8.88 9.68 11.62
C ILE A 59 -8.96 9.77 13.13
N THR A 60 -10.09 10.23 13.65
CA THR A 60 -10.33 10.28 15.10
C THR A 60 -11.08 9.02 15.53
N LEU A 61 -10.45 8.20 16.37
CA LEU A 61 -11.09 7.03 16.95
C LEU A 61 -11.83 7.41 18.24
N VAL A 62 -13.02 6.84 18.45
CA VAL A 62 -13.78 7.01 19.70
C VAL A 62 -13.40 5.86 20.63
N GLY A 63 -12.57 6.13 21.62
CA GLY A 63 -12.16 5.16 22.63
C GLY A 63 -13.36 4.59 23.39
N LYS A 64 -13.23 3.35 23.90
CA LYS A 64 -14.30 2.64 24.62
C LYS A 64 -14.83 3.37 25.86
N THR A 65 -14.04 4.29 26.41
CA THR A 65 -14.38 5.13 27.57
C THR A 65 -14.90 6.53 27.18
N GLY A 66 -15.13 6.80 25.89
CA GLY A 66 -15.60 8.09 25.39
C GLY A 66 -14.50 9.12 25.08
N GLY A 67 -13.22 8.73 25.17
CA GLY A 67 -12.09 9.56 24.72
C GLY A 67 -12.02 9.66 23.19
N LEU A 68 -11.46 10.77 22.68
CA LEU A 68 -11.21 10.96 21.25
C LEU A 68 -9.70 10.91 20.99
N ASP A 69 -9.27 9.96 20.17
CA ASP A 69 -7.86 9.77 19.80
C ASP A 69 -7.66 10.17 18.32
N PRO A 70 -7.15 11.38 18.03
CA PRO A 70 -6.83 11.78 16.68
C PRO A 70 -5.53 11.13 16.20
N ILE A 71 -5.60 10.38 15.11
CA ILE A 71 -4.45 9.71 14.49
C ILE A 71 -4.31 10.23 13.06
N ALA A 72 -3.17 10.85 12.76
CA ALA A 72 -2.86 11.35 11.43
C ALA A 72 -2.22 10.26 10.56
N ILE A 73 -2.67 10.14 9.31
CA ILE A 73 -2.01 9.34 8.29
C ILE A 73 -0.86 10.18 7.70
N ALA A 74 0.37 9.72 7.89
CA ALA A 74 1.56 10.37 7.33
C ALA A 74 1.86 9.86 5.91
N TRP A 75 2.64 10.61 5.13
CA TRP A 75 3.06 10.24 3.77
C TRP A 75 3.69 8.83 3.68
N ASN A 76 4.45 8.43 4.71
CA ASN A 76 5.04 7.08 4.79
C ASN A 76 4.01 5.95 4.92
N CYS A 77 2.76 6.26 5.28
CA CYS A 77 1.67 5.30 5.41
C CYS A 77 0.96 5.00 4.08
N LEU A 78 1.14 5.83 3.05
CA LEU A 78 0.52 5.66 1.72
C LEU A 78 1.05 4.43 0.96
N GLY A 79 2.10 3.78 1.45
CA GLY A 79 2.66 2.59 0.80
C GLY A 79 3.31 2.87 -0.56
N TRP A 80 3.75 4.11 -0.82
CA TRP A 80 4.49 4.45 -2.04
C TRP A 80 5.76 3.59 -2.20
N GLN A 81 6.38 3.15 -1.09
CA GLN A 81 7.52 2.22 -1.11
C GLN A 81 7.15 0.87 -1.75
N SER A 82 6.02 0.27 -1.34
CA SER A 82 5.51 -0.95 -1.97
C SER A 82 5.12 -0.74 -3.43
N LEU A 83 4.61 0.45 -3.78
CA LEU A 83 4.30 0.82 -5.15
C LEU A 83 5.56 0.87 -6.04
N VAL A 84 6.64 1.46 -5.55
CA VAL A 84 7.92 1.48 -6.26
C VAL A 84 8.46 0.06 -6.44
N LEU A 85 8.37 -0.77 -5.40
CA LEU A 85 8.84 -2.16 -5.46
C LEU A 85 8.05 -2.98 -6.49
N ILE A 86 6.72 -2.86 -6.53
CA ILE A 86 5.92 -3.58 -7.53
C ILE A 86 6.22 -3.07 -8.94
N LEU A 87 6.34 -1.76 -9.15
CA LEU A 87 6.63 -1.18 -10.46
C LEU A 87 8.02 -1.58 -10.98
N SER A 88 9.04 -1.51 -10.13
CA SER A 88 10.40 -1.94 -10.48
C SER A 88 10.45 -3.45 -10.76
N SER A 89 9.76 -4.24 -9.94
CA SER A 89 9.59 -5.68 -10.15
C SER A 89 8.95 -5.97 -11.51
N ILE A 90 7.83 -5.34 -11.83
CA ILE A 90 7.13 -5.49 -13.12
C ILE A 90 8.06 -5.09 -14.29
N PHE A 91 8.78 -3.98 -14.17
CA PHE A 91 9.71 -3.53 -15.20
C PHE A 91 10.85 -4.53 -15.48
N VAL A 92 11.29 -5.27 -14.47
CA VAL A 92 12.30 -6.32 -14.61
C VAL A 92 11.68 -7.62 -15.11
N GLY A 93 10.58 -8.09 -14.52
CA GLY A 93 9.99 -9.39 -14.84
C GLY A 93 9.25 -9.43 -16.18
N LEU A 94 8.73 -8.31 -16.68
CA LEU A 94 8.10 -8.23 -18.01
C LEU A 94 9.08 -8.07 -19.18
N ARG A 95 10.40 -8.15 -18.95
CA ARG A 95 11.41 -8.11 -20.02
C ARG A 95 11.37 -9.33 -20.96
N GLY A 96 10.59 -10.35 -20.65
CA GLY A 96 10.38 -11.53 -21.51
C GLY A 96 9.58 -11.26 -22.79
N LYS A 97 9.53 -12.27 -23.67
CA LYS A 97 8.78 -12.29 -24.94
C LYS A 97 7.26 -12.48 -24.72
N PHE A 98 6.63 -11.68 -23.87
CA PHE A 98 5.19 -11.72 -23.64
C PHE A 98 4.43 -10.77 -24.57
N THR A 99 3.15 -11.03 -24.80
CA THR A 99 2.27 -10.13 -25.57
C THR A 99 2.10 -8.77 -24.84
N MET A 100 1.86 -7.69 -25.58
CA MET A 100 1.65 -6.36 -24.96
C MET A 100 0.36 -6.31 -24.12
N LEU A 101 -0.66 -7.07 -24.52
CA LEU A 101 -1.93 -7.14 -23.80
C LEU A 101 -1.76 -7.79 -22.43
N SER A 102 -1.13 -8.97 -22.36
CA SER A 102 -0.86 -9.67 -21.09
C SER A 102 0.04 -8.88 -20.15
N LYS A 103 0.99 -8.11 -20.70
CA LYS A 103 1.84 -7.19 -19.91
C LYS A 103 1.01 -6.09 -19.25
N LEU A 104 0.07 -5.52 -19.99
CA LEU A 104 -0.80 -4.45 -19.50
C LEU A 104 -1.79 -4.98 -18.45
N GLU A 105 -2.36 -6.17 -18.67
CA GLU A 105 -3.23 -6.84 -17.70
C GLU A 105 -2.49 -7.14 -16.39
N ALA A 106 -1.29 -7.72 -16.47
CA ALA A 106 -0.46 -7.97 -15.29
C ALA A 106 -0.12 -6.68 -14.53
N LEU A 107 0.14 -5.59 -15.25
CA LEU A 107 0.38 -4.27 -14.65
C LEU A 107 -0.86 -3.74 -13.91
N PHE A 108 -2.03 -3.78 -14.54
CA PHE A 108 -3.28 -3.30 -13.91
C PHE A 108 -3.67 -4.13 -12.69
N ILE A 109 -3.58 -5.46 -12.78
CA ILE A 109 -3.83 -6.37 -11.66
C ILE A 109 -2.86 -6.08 -10.51
N GLY A 110 -1.57 -5.96 -10.84
CA GLY A 110 -0.52 -5.64 -9.86
C GLY A 110 -0.77 -4.32 -9.16
N LEU A 111 -1.08 -3.26 -9.90
CA LEU A 111 -1.36 -1.93 -9.34
C LEU A 111 -2.62 -1.93 -8.47
N MET A 112 -3.71 -2.52 -8.96
CA MET A 112 -5.01 -2.49 -8.28
C MET A 112 -4.96 -3.29 -6.97
N ILE A 113 -4.36 -4.48 -6.97
CA ILE A 113 -4.25 -5.28 -5.75
C ILE A 113 -3.25 -4.64 -4.77
N THR A 114 -2.15 -4.05 -5.26
CA THR A 114 -1.22 -3.32 -4.38
C THR A 114 -1.91 -2.14 -3.68
N PHE A 115 -2.76 -1.41 -4.41
CA PHE A 115 -3.58 -0.35 -3.84
C PHE A 115 -4.52 -0.88 -2.73
N TRP A 116 -5.27 -1.95 -3.01
CA TRP A 116 -6.17 -2.54 -2.01
C TRP A 116 -5.44 -3.12 -0.78
N LEU A 117 -4.28 -3.76 -0.99
CA LEU A 117 -3.44 -4.23 0.12
C LEU A 117 -2.95 -3.08 1.00
N ASN A 118 -2.64 -1.92 0.41
CA ASN A 118 -2.29 -0.73 1.16
C ASN A 118 -3.46 -0.28 2.05
N ILE A 119 -4.66 -0.16 1.47
CA ILE A 119 -5.88 0.21 2.20
C ILE A 119 -6.17 -0.79 3.33
N PHE A 120 -6.12 -2.10 3.06
CA PHE A 120 -6.35 -3.12 4.09
C PHE A 120 -5.29 -3.10 5.19
N ARG A 121 -4.02 -2.85 4.85
CA ARG A 121 -2.96 -2.68 5.84
C ARG A 121 -3.27 -1.51 6.77
N LEU A 122 -3.67 -0.37 6.22
CA LEU A 122 -4.06 0.81 7.00
C LEU A 122 -5.25 0.48 7.91
N THR A 123 -6.33 -0.09 7.37
CA THR A 123 -7.48 -0.51 8.17
C THR A 123 -7.09 -1.47 9.29
N ALA A 124 -6.20 -2.43 9.03
CA ALA A 124 -5.71 -3.35 10.05
C ALA A 124 -4.92 -2.63 11.17
N ILE A 125 -4.10 -1.63 10.85
CA ILE A 125 -3.39 -0.82 11.85
C ILE A 125 -4.37 -0.12 12.79
N PHE A 126 -5.38 0.56 12.24
CA PHE A 126 -6.41 1.25 13.03
C PHE A 126 -7.26 0.27 13.86
N TYR A 127 -7.60 -0.88 13.28
CA TYR A 127 -8.34 -1.94 13.97
C TYR A 127 -7.54 -2.50 15.15
N LEU A 128 -6.24 -2.79 14.95
CA LEU A 128 -5.36 -3.27 16.00
C LEU A 128 -5.15 -2.23 17.11
N TYR A 129 -5.03 -0.96 16.74
CA TYR A 129 -4.94 0.14 17.70
C TYR A 129 -6.18 0.20 18.59
N TYR A 130 -7.37 0.08 18.00
CA TYR A 130 -8.63 0.17 18.73
C TYR A 130 -8.88 -1.01 19.68
N HIS A 131 -8.54 -2.24 19.27
CA HIS A 131 -8.86 -3.44 20.04
C HIS A 131 -7.78 -3.86 21.04
N TYR A 132 -6.51 -3.60 20.75
CA TYR A 132 -5.39 -4.09 21.53
C TYR A 132 -4.64 -2.95 22.22
N SER A 133 -3.65 -2.38 21.54
CA SER A 133 -2.81 -1.31 22.07
C SER A 133 -2.06 -0.62 20.95
N ARG A 134 -1.55 0.58 21.26
CA ARG A 134 -0.67 1.34 20.37
C ARG A 134 0.58 0.53 19.99
N ASP A 135 1.18 -0.19 20.92
CA ASP A 135 2.42 -0.92 20.67
C ASP A 135 2.23 -2.06 19.68
N VAL A 136 1.12 -2.81 19.79
CA VAL A 136 0.77 -3.88 18.84
C VAL A 136 0.53 -3.28 17.45
N ALA A 137 -0.20 -2.17 17.37
CA ALA A 137 -0.44 -1.47 16.11
C ALA A 137 0.88 -0.97 15.48
N MET A 138 1.82 -0.45 16.28
CA MET A 138 3.12 0.04 15.80
C MET A 138 4.03 -1.10 15.34
N ILE A 139 4.00 -2.26 16.01
CA ILE A 139 4.72 -3.45 15.54
C ILE A 139 4.17 -3.86 14.17
N PHE A 140 2.85 -3.95 14.03
CA PHE A 140 2.24 -4.29 12.74
C PHE A 140 2.50 -3.22 11.67
N HIS A 141 2.49 -1.93 12.03
CA HIS A 141 2.86 -0.85 11.12
C HIS A 141 4.29 -1.01 10.59
N ASN A 142 5.25 -1.32 11.46
CA ASN A 142 6.67 -1.40 11.09
C ASN A 142 7.03 -2.68 10.32
N TRP A 143 6.37 -3.80 10.61
CA TRP A 143 6.70 -5.11 10.02
C TRP A 143 5.68 -5.58 8.99
N GLY A 144 4.41 -5.25 9.18
CA GLY A 144 3.31 -5.70 8.35
C GLY A 144 3.46 -5.25 6.91
N ALA A 145 3.93 -4.02 6.66
CA ALA A 145 4.21 -3.55 5.30
C ALA A 145 5.20 -4.46 4.57
N ILE A 146 6.31 -4.85 5.22
CA ILE A 146 7.35 -5.69 4.62
C ILE A 146 6.82 -7.09 4.36
N VAL A 147 6.21 -7.73 5.38
CA VAL A 147 5.71 -9.11 5.27
C VAL A 147 4.61 -9.20 4.20
N ILE A 148 3.63 -8.30 4.24
CA ILE A 148 2.54 -8.26 3.24
C ILE A 148 3.10 -8.04 1.84
N THR A 149 4.05 -7.12 1.67
CA THR A 149 4.64 -6.83 0.35
C THR A 149 5.42 -8.02 -0.21
N ILE A 150 6.21 -8.71 0.61
CA ILE A 150 6.97 -9.89 0.17
C ILE A 150 6.02 -11.02 -0.23
N VAL A 151 5.05 -11.35 0.64
CA VAL A 151 4.04 -12.38 0.35
C VAL A 151 3.28 -12.03 -0.92
N TRP A 152 2.86 -10.76 -1.04
CA TRP A 152 2.17 -10.26 -2.21
C TRP A 152 3.00 -10.39 -3.48
N LEU A 153 4.28 -10.01 -3.48
CA LEU A 153 5.16 -10.13 -4.65
C LEU A 153 5.29 -11.58 -5.11
N VAL A 154 5.44 -12.52 -4.18
CA VAL A 154 5.52 -13.95 -4.50
C VAL A 154 4.21 -14.44 -5.13
N VAL A 155 3.07 -14.12 -4.50
CA VAL A 155 1.74 -14.51 -5.00
C VAL A 155 1.44 -13.87 -6.34
N PHE A 156 1.76 -12.59 -6.51
CA PHE A 156 1.57 -11.83 -7.74
C PHE A 156 2.32 -12.47 -8.90
N TRP A 157 3.61 -12.78 -8.74
CA TRP A 157 4.38 -13.40 -9.81
C TRP A 157 3.92 -14.82 -10.11
N TRP A 158 3.65 -15.60 -9.06
CA TRP A 158 3.09 -16.93 -9.25
C TRP A 158 1.77 -16.87 -10.04
N PHE A 159 0.88 -15.94 -9.70
CA PHE A 159 -0.37 -15.75 -10.42
C PHE A 159 -0.16 -15.25 -11.85
N ALA A 160 0.70 -14.25 -12.03
CA ALA A 160 0.99 -13.66 -13.33
C ALA A 160 1.58 -14.68 -14.30
N PHE A 161 2.56 -15.48 -13.89
CA PHE A 161 3.18 -16.50 -14.75
C PHE A 161 2.24 -17.67 -15.08
N ASN A 162 1.34 -18.04 -14.16
CA ASN A 162 0.46 -19.19 -14.40
C ASN A 162 -0.83 -18.83 -15.15
N PHE A 163 -1.34 -17.60 -15.00
CA PHE A 163 -2.70 -17.26 -15.45
C PHE A 163 -2.80 -16.03 -16.36
N VAL A 164 -1.81 -15.12 -16.36
CA VAL A 164 -1.92 -13.82 -17.06
C VAL A 164 -0.94 -13.69 -18.22
N LEU A 165 0.30 -14.14 -18.03
CA LEU A 165 1.37 -13.94 -19.01
C LEU A 165 1.30 -14.98 -20.12
N GLU A 166 0.84 -14.53 -21.28
CA GLU A 166 0.90 -15.33 -22.51
C GLU A 166 2.21 -15.06 -23.26
N GLU A 167 2.91 -16.12 -23.60
CA GLU A 167 4.08 -16.04 -24.47
C GLU A 167 3.66 -15.62 -25.87
N ARG A 168 4.38 -14.65 -26.44
CA ARG A 168 4.16 -14.21 -27.81
C ARG A 168 4.58 -15.34 -28.74
N ASN A 169 3.61 -16.11 -29.22
CA ASN A 169 3.85 -17.14 -30.21
C ASN A 169 4.33 -16.47 -31.52
N PRO A 170 5.58 -16.70 -31.98
CA PRO A 170 6.12 -16.06 -33.17
C PRO A 170 5.41 -16.47 -34.47
N ASP A 171 4.54 -17.47 -34.44
CA ASP A 171 3.90 -18.06 -35.62
C ASP A 171 2.58 -17.38 -36.05
N LEU A 172 2.01 -16.50 -35.23
CA LEU A 172 0.81 -15.75 -35.58
C LEU A 172 1.16 -14.29 -35.87
N LYS A 173 1.51 -14.04 -37.15
CA LYS A 173 1.43 -12.71 -37.75
C LYS A 173 -0.05 -12.32 -37.84
N GLY A 174 -0.45 -11.32 -37.06
CA GLY A 174 -1.67 -10.53 -37.23
C GLY A 174 -1.29 -9.06 -37.15
#